data_AF-A0A661ZFT3-F1
#
_entry.id   AF-A0A661ZFT3-F1
#
_cell.length_a   1.000
_cell.length_b   1.000
_cell.length_c   1.000
_cell.angle_alpha   90.00
_cell.angle_beta   90.00
_cell.angle_gamma   90.00
#
_symmetry.space_group_name_H-M   'P 1'
#
loop_
_entity.id
_entity.type
_entity.pdbx_description
1 polymer ?
#
loop_
_entity_poly.entity_id
_entity_poly.type
_entity_poly.pdbx_seq_one_letter_code
_entity_poly.pdbx_strand_id
1 'polypeptide(L)' 'MKKLFAILLISILFLFFSESDACTNFLITKGASVDGSVMISYNAD' A
#
# COMPACT_ATOMS: atom_id res chain seq x y z
N MET A 1 -7.68 -15.96 33.98
CA MET A 1 -7.91 -16.60 32.66
C MET A 1 -8.31 -15.62 31.57
N LYS A 2 -9.35 -14.78 31.72
CA LYS A 2 -9.81 -13.85 30.66
C LYS A 2 -8.75 -12.83 30.18
N LYS A 3 -7.92 -12.30 31.07
CA LYS A 3 -6.84 -11.35 30.73
C LYS A 3 -5.73 -12.02 29.89
N LEU A 4 -5.34 -13.24 30.26
CA LEU A 4 -4.37 -14.05 29.51
C LEU A 4 -4.89 -14.37 28.11
N PHE A 5 -6.19 -14.71 28.01
CA PHE A 5 -6.83 -14.94 26.72
C PHE A 5 -6.83 -13.69 25.85
N ALA A 6 -7.13 -12.51 26.42
CA ALA A 6 -7.08 -11.25 25.68
C ALA A 6 -5.66 -10.91 25.20
N ILE A 7 -4.63 -11.13 26.03
CA ILE A 7 -3.23 -10.90 25.65
C ILE A 7 -2.81 -11.84 24.51
N LEU A 8 -3.18 -13.12 24.59
CA LEU A 8 -2.89 -14.09 23.53
C LEU A 8 -3.55 -13.67 22.21
N LEU A 9 -4.80 -13.22 22.26
CA LEU A 9 -5.57 -12.80 21.10
C LEU A 9 -4.96 -11.57 20.42
N ILE A 10 -4.49 -10.60 21.22
CA ILE A 10 -3.76 -9.43 20.72
C ILE A 10 -2.42 -9.83 20.09
N SER A 11 -1.66 -10.73 20.71
CA SER A 11 -0.40 -11.23 20.15
C SER A 11 -0.59 -11.89 18.78
N ILE A 12 -1.65 -12.69 18.63
CA ILE A 12 -1.99 -13.32 17.35
C ILE A 12 -2.31 -12.29 16.27
N LEU A 13 -2.99 -11.18 16.60
CA LEU A 13 -3.30 -10.12 15.63
C LEU A 13 -2.03 -9.45 15.06
N PHE A 14 -0.98 -9.29 15.87
CA PHE A 14 0.28 -8.70 15.42
C PHE A 14 1.06 -9.59 14.44
N LEU A 15 0.84 -10.92 14.44
CA LEU A 15 1.50 -11.84 13.50
C LEU A 15 1.04 -11.63 12.05
N PHE A 16 -0.12 -10.99 11.84
CA PHE A 16 -0.68 -10.70 10.52
C PHE A 16 -0.44 -9.27 10.05
N PHE A 17 0.33 -8.48 10.81
CA PHE A 17 0.69 -7.13 10.40
C PHE A 17 1.90 -7.19 9.46
N SER A 18 1.66 -7.06 8.16
CA SER A 18 2.71 -6.98 7.16
C SER A 18 2.96 -5.51 6.79
N GLU A 19 4.23 -5.15 6.58
CA GLU A 19 4.57 -3.86 5.99
C GLU A 19 4.09 -3.82 4.53
N SER A 20 3.56 -2.67 4.12
CA SER A 20 3.18 -2.41 2.73
C SER A 20 4.23 -1.55 2.06
N ASP A 21 4.70 -1.96 0.88
CA ASP A 21 5.59 -1.14 0.07
C ASP A 21 4.86 0.12 -0.41
N ALA A 22 5.48 1.27 -0.21
CA ALA A 22 4.93 2.52 -0.72
C ALA A 22 5.26 2.65 -2.21
N CYS A 23 4.31 3.12 -3.00
CA CYS A 23 4.55 3.38 -4.41
C CYS A 23 3.87 4.68 -4.84
N THR A 24 4.52 5.41 -5.75
CA THR A 24 3.98 6.62 -6.37
C THR A 24 3.82 6.42 -7.87
N ASN A 25 2.59 6.60 -8.37
CA ASN A 25 2.24 6.34 -9.77
C ASN A 25 1.69 7.57 -10.46
N PHE A 26 2.10 7.81 -11.70
CA PHE A 26 1.50 8.84 -12.56
C PHE A 26 0.93 8.21 -13.82
N LEU A 27 -0.32 8.56 -14.11
CA LEU A 27 -1.02 8.20 -15.33
C LEU A 27 -1.35 9.50 -16.08
N ILE A 28 -0.72 9.70 -17.24
CA ILE A 28 -0.98 10.85 -18.10
C ILE A 28 -1.72 10.38 -19.34
N THR A 29 -2.92 10.92 -19.54
CA THR A 29 -3.74 10.64 -20.72
C THR A 29 -3.37 11.58 -21.87
N LYS A 30 -3.74 11.20 -23.09
CA LYS A 30 -3.53 12.01 -24.31
C LYS A 30 -4.00 13.46 -24.19
N GLY A 31 -5.11 13.72 -23.49
CA GLY A 31 -5.64 15.08 -23.32
C GLY A 31 -4.94 15.90 -22.24
N ALA A 32 -4.14 15.24 -21.40
CA ALA A 32 -3.40 15.86 -20.30
C ALA A 32 -1.93 16.16 -20.65
N SER A 33 -1.38 15.52 -21.69
CA SER A 33 -0.03 15.77 -22.19
C SER A 33 -0.02 16.85 -23.28
N VAL A 34 1.06 17.65 -23.32
CA VAL A 34 1.22 18.73 -24.31
C VAL A 34 1.41 18.18 -25.73
N ASP A 35 2.05 17.01 -25.86
CA ASP A 35 2.38 16.36 -27.12
C ASP A 35 1.38 15.26 -27.52
N GLY A 36 0.32 15.04 -26.74
CA GLY A 36 -0.67 14.00 -26.99
C GLY A 36 -0.19 12.57 -26.73
N SER A 37 0.98 12.40 -26.10
CA SER A 37 1.47 11.09 -25.64
C SER A 37 0.64 10.52 -24.50
N VAL A 38 0.73 9.21 -24.29
CA VAL A 38 0.21 8.52 -23.11
C VAL A 38 1.40 8.01 -22.31
N MET A 39 1.42 8.29 -21.01
CA MET A 39 2.52 7.91 -20.14
C MET A 39 2.01 7.19 -18.89
N ILE A 40 2.74 6.15 -18.49
CA ILE A 40 2.53 5.37 -17.27
C ILE A 40 3.89 5.31 -16.58
N SER A 41 3.95 5.81 -15.34
CA SER A 41 5.14 5.67 -14.50
C SER A 41 4.81 4.96 -13.19
N TYR A 42 5.80 4.23 -12.69
CA TYR A 42 5.75 3.53 -11.42
C TYR A 42 7.05 3.80 -10.68
N ASN A 43 6.96 4.31 -9.45
CA ASN A 43 8.08 4.43 -8.54
C ASN A 43 7.83 3.51 -7.34
N ALA A 44 8.70 2.51 -7.16
CA ALA A 44 8.72 1.64 -5.98
C ALA A 44 9.69 2.24 -4.97
N ASP A 45 9.16 2.76 -3.86
CA ASP A 45 9.93 3.33 -2.76
C ASP A 45 10.31 2.26 -1.73
#